data_AF-A0A842X236-F1
#
_entry.id   AF-A0A842X236-F1
#
_cell.length_a   1.000
_cell.length_b   1.000
_cell.length_c   1.000
_cell.angle_alpha   90.00
_cell.angle_beta   90.00
_cell.angle_gamma   90.00
#
_symmetry.space_group_name_H-M   'P 1'
#
loop_
_entity.id
_entity.type
_entity.pdbx_description
1 polymer ?
#
loop_
_entity_poly.entity_id
_entity_poly.type
_entity_poly.pdbx_seq_one_letter_code
_entity_poly.pdbx_strand_id
1 'polypeptide(L)'
;MSEDVDFSLVREYAPILLFHPREGEYCCYPSDAEETYQTFSDDWDQFEKDLSPKKLNPKTPCYFELWKNSTLTQIRYWFWYRYNRFPRAPLGLGEHLGDWEHVEVRIYSEQDVVIWLMSNHLSARLTSIPEQYTLAEFEYEPGIFSANH
;
A
#
# COMPACT_ATOMS: atom_id res chain seq x y z
N MET A 1 -1.74 27.42 17.42
CA MET A 1 -0.75 27.44 16.33
C MET A 1 -0.64 26.01 15.87
N SER A 2 -1.20 25.64 14.71
CA SER A 2 -0.97 24.30 14.17
C SER A 2 0.50 24.26 13.80
N GLU A 3 1.28 23.42 14.48
CA GLU A 3 2.61 23.08 13.99
C GLU A 3 2.42 22.54 12.56
N ASP A 4 3.10 23.16 11.60
CA ASP A 4 3.12 22.62 10.24
C ASP A 4 3.64 21.18 10.32
N VAL A 5 2.82 20.23 9.87
CA VAL A 5 3.18 18.82 9.90
C VAL A 5 4.32 18.62 8.92
N ASP A 6 5.51 18.28 9.43
CA ASP A 6 6.64 17.92 8.60
C ASP A 6 6.42 16.54 7.97
N PHE A 7 6.12 16.55 6.67
CA PHE A 7 5.92 15.34 5.87
C PHE A 7 7.22 14.81 5.23
N SER A 8 8.40 15.33 5.59
CA SER A 8 9.69 14.88 5.06
C SER A 8 9.87 13.36 5.20
N LEU A 9 9.59 12.83 6.39
CA LEU A 9 9.71 11.41 6.69
C LEU A 9 8.71 10.54 5.90
N VAL A 10 7.48 11.03 5.72
CA VAL A 10 6.46 10.36 4.90
C VAL A 10 6.89 10.29 3.43
N ARG A 11 7.64 11.27 2.94
CA ARG A 11 8.18 11.24 1.57
C ARG A 11 9.40 10.34 1.45
N GLU A 12 10.28 10.38 2.45
CA GLU A 12 11.51 9.57 2.50
C GLU A 12 11.19 8.07 2.47
N TYR A 13 10.16 7.65 3.21
CA TYR A 13 9.77 6.25 3.33
C TYR A 13 8.59 5.87 2.41
N ALA A 14 8.19 6.73 1.48
CA ALA A 14 7.13 6.42 0.53
C ALA A 14 7.55 5.24 -0.36
N PRO A 15 6.71 4.19 -0.48
CA PRO A 15 7.07 3.02 -1.28
C PRO A 15 7.03 3.34 -2.77
N ILE A 16 7.92 2.69 -3.52
CA ILE A 16 7.87 2.67 -4.98
C ILE A 16 7.07 1.43 -5.40
N LEU A 17 5.91 1.65 -6.02
CA LEU A 17 5.12 0.55 -6.58
C LEU A 17 5.64 0.16 -7.96
N LEU A 18 6.01 -1.10 -8.10
CA LEU A 18 6.49 -1.71 -9.34
C LEU A 18 5.38 -2.59 -9.90
N PHE A 19 4.83 -2.18 -11.04
CA PHE A 19 3.78 -2.93 -11.73
C PHE A 19 4.37 -3.76 -12.87
N HIS A 20 3.76 -4.90 -13.14
CA HIS A 20 4.10 -5.67 -14.33
C HIS A 20 3.86 -4.81 -15.59
N PRO A 21 4.72 -4.85 -16.64
CA PRO A 21 4.53 -4.03 -17.84
C PRO A 21 3.18 -4.22 -18.55
N ARG A 22 2.52 -5.35 -18.29
CA ARG A 22 1.20 -5.72 -18.83
C ARG A 22 0.09 -5.66 -17.78
N GLU A 23 0.29 -4.98 -16.65
CA GLU A 23 -0.68 -4.94 -15.54
C GLU A 23 -2.11 -4.60 -16.01
N GLY A 24 -2.25 -3.57 -16.85
CA GLY A 24 -3.56 -3.17 -17.39
C GLY A 24 -4.26 -4.26 -18.22
N GLU A 25 -3.54 -5.23 -18.77
CA GLU A 25 -4.16 -6.37 -19.48
C GLU A 25 -4.84 -7.37 -18.54
N TYR A 26 -4.33 -7.50 -17.31
CA TYR A 26 -4.78 -8.50 -16.35
C TYR A 26 -5.74 -7.92 -15.31
N CYS A 27 -5.37 -6.79 -14.72
CA CYS A 27 -6.09 -6.13 -13.65
C CYS A 27 -6.23 -4.62 -13.93
N CYS A 28 -5.98 -3.80 -12.92
CA CYS A 28 -6.10 -2.35 -12.92
C CYS A 28 -4.96 -1.71 -12.11
N TYR A 29 -4.68 -0.44 -12.40
CA TYR A 29 -3.77 0.37 -11.59
C TYR A 29 -4.52 1.05 -10.44
N PRO A 30 -3.81 1.57 -9.41
CA PRO A 30 -4.46 2.30 -8.33
C PRO A 30 -5.31 3.47 -8.82
N SER A 31 -6.37 3.74 -8.07
CA SER A 31 -7.37 4.79 -8.31
C SER A 31 -7.52 5.69 -7.09
N ASP A 32 -8.21 6.81 -7.28
CA ASP A 32 -8.63 7.67 -6.19
C ASP A 32 -9.89 7.06 -5.51
N ALA A 33 -9.77 6.73 -4.23
CA ALA A 33 -10.88 6.24 -3.41
C ALA A 33 -11.92 7.34 -3.16
N GLU A 34 -11.52 8.60 -3.07
CA GLU A 34 -12.42 9.74 -2.90
C GLU A 34 -13.25 9.94 -4.17
N GLU A 35 -12.66 9.82 -5.35
CA GLU A 35 -13.41 9.85 -6.62
C GLU A 35 -14.44 8.70 -6.67
N THR A 36 -14.04 7.51 -6.22
CA THR A 36 -14.95 6.35 -6.15
C THR A 36 -16.10 6.64 -5.19
N TYR A 37 -15.81 7.14 -3.99
CA TYR A 37 -16.80 7.50 -2.99
C TYR A 37 -17.75 8.58 -3.52
N GLN A 38 -17.24 9.70 -4.03
CA GLN A 38 -18.05 10.79 -4.56
C GLN A 38 -18.96 10.37 -5.72
N THR A 39 -18.54 9.37 -6.51
CA THR A 39 -19.33 8.87 -7.64
C THR A 39 -20.46 7.94 -7.19
N PHE A 40 -20.21 7.08 -6.20
CA PHE A 40 -21.10 5.97 -5.86
C PHE A 40 -21.73 6.05 -4.46
N SER A 41 -21.39 7.04 -3.63
CA SER A 41 -21.87 7.14 -2.24
C SER A 41 -23.38 7.24 -2.11
N ASP A 42 -24.05 7.79 -3.14
CA ASP A 42 -25.51 7.92 -3.17
C ASP A 42 -26.20 6.60 -3.54
N ASP A 43 -25.52 5.70 -4.25
CA ASP A 43 -26.04 4.42 -4.72
C ASP A 43 -24.90 3.43 -5.05
N TRP A 44 -24.55 2.58 -4.08
CA TRP A 44 -23.48 1.60 -4.21
C TRP A 44 -23.82 0.43 -5.16
N ASP A 45 -25.09 0.24 -5.53
CA ASP A 45 -25.46 -0.80 -6.50
C ASP A 45 -24.90 -0.47 -7.90
N GLN A 46 -24.54 0.79 -8.15
CA GLN A 46 -23.86 1.23 -9.38
C GLN A 46 -22.35 0.98 -9.37
N PHE A 47 -21.75 0.65 -8.22
CA PHE A 47 -20.33 0.31 -8.13
C PHE A 47 -20.11 -1.14 -8.58
N GLU A 48 -20.16 -1.35 -9.89
CA GLU A 48 -19.99 -2.64 -10.53
C GLU A 48 -18.53 -2.93 -10.90
N LYS A 49 -18.29 -4.11 -11.49
CA LYS A 49 -16.95 -4.56 -11.90
C LYS A 49 -16.33 -3.59 -12.92
N ASP A 50 -15.37 -2.80 -12.45
CA ASP A 50 -14.57 -1.89 -13.27
C ASP A 50 -13.08 -2.26 -13.18
N LEU A 51 -12.51 -2.73 -14.30
CA LEU A 51 -11.08 -3.03 -14.40
C LEU A 51 -10.25 -1.82 -14.85
N SER A 52 -10.81 -0.61 -14.80
CA SER A 52 -10.09 0.65 -14.99
C SER A 52 -9.41 1.10 -13.68
N PRO A 53 -8.35 1.92 -13.76
CA PRO A 53 -7.67 2.39 -14.96
C PRO A 53 -6.72 1.34 -15.57
N LYS A 54 -6.60 1.39 -16.90
CA LYS A 54 -5.72 0.51 -17.70
C LYS A 54 -4.30 1.04 -17.88
N LYS A 55 -4.03 2.24 -17.36
CA LYS A 55 -2.72 2.90 -17.36
C LYS A 55 -2.53 3.58 -16.02
N LEU A 56 -1.30 3.63 -15.56
CA LEU A 56 -0.96 4.37 -14.35
C LEU A 56 -1.23 5.88 -14.55
N ASN A 57 -1.99 6.46 -13.64
CA ASN A 57 -2.19 7.91 -13.59
C ASN A 57 -1.23 8.48 -12.54
N PRO A 58 -0.27 9.35 -12.92
CA PRO A 58 0.69 9.93 -11.98
C PRO A 58 0.05 10.89 -10.95
N LYS A 59 -1.23 11.24 -11.14
CA LYS A 59 -2.00 12.04 -10.19
C LYS A 59 -2.80 11.20 -9.20
N THR A 60 -2.82 9.87 -9.34
CA THR A 60 -3.51 9.01 -8.38
C THR A 60 -2.90 9.22 -6.99
N PRO A 61 -3.71 9.51 -5.95
CA PRO A 61 -3.18 9.73 -4.61
C PRO A 61 -2.67 8.43 -4.00
N CYS A 62 -1.64 8.57 -3.15
CA CYS A 62 -1.32 7.60 -2.12
C CYS A 62 -1.78 8.20 -0.79
N TYR A 63 -2.63 7.48 -0.07
CA TYR A 63 -3.11 7.92 1.24
C TYR A 63 -2.11 7.48 2.30
N PHE A 64 -1.99 8.25 3.38
CA PHE A 64 -1.13 7.84 4.48
C PHE A 64 -1.68 8.24 5.85
N GLU A 65 -1.22 7.52 6.86
CA GLU A 65 -1.41 7.82 8.28
C GLU A 65 -0.05 7.78 8.95
N LEU A 66 0.20 8.79 9.81
CA LEU A 66 1.41 8.91 10.59
C LEU A 66 1.06 8.81 12.06
N TRP A 67 1.60 7.80 12.74
CA TRP A 67 1.59 7.70 14.20
C TRP A 67 3.01 7.82 14.73
N LYS A 68 3.23 8.73 15.67
CA LYS A 68 4.52 8.94 16.30
C LYS A 68 4.40 8.96 17.82
N ASN A 69 5.28 8.23 18.49
CA ASN A 69 5.52 8.34 19.92
C ASN A 69 7.04 8.42 20.20
N SER A 70 7.47 8.29 21.45
CA SER A 70 8.88 8.43 21.83
C SER A 70 9.79 7.31 21.31
N THR A 71 9.25 6.13 20.98
CA THR A 71 10.03 4.95 20.59
C THR A 71 9.80 4.51 19.14
N LEU A 72 8.63 4.82 18.59
CA LEU A 72 8.18 4.34 17.28
C LEU A 72 7.61 5.50 16.48
N THR A 73 8.06 5.59 15.22
CA THR A 73 7.29 6.25 14.16
C THR A 73 6.74 5.18 13.22
N GLN A 74 5.42 5.14 13.07
CA GLN A 74 4.72 4.26 12.15
C GLN A 74 4.09 5.09 11.04
N ILE A 75 4.33 4.69 9.79
CA ILE A 75 3.71 5.30 8.61
C ILE A 75 3.00 4.19 7.86
N ARG A 76 1.70 4.34 7.60
CA ARG A 76 0.95 3.40 6.77
C ARG A 76 0.54 4.10 5.50
N TYR A 77 0.86 3.53 4.35
CA TYR A 77 0.52 4.01 3.01
C TYR A 77 -0.54 3.10 2.43
N TRP A 78 -1.65 3.66 1.92
CA TRP A 78 -2.72 2.89 1.30
C TRP A 78 -2.88 3.21 -0.19
N PHE A 79 -3.31 2.18 -0.91
CA PHE A 79 -3.60 2.20 -2.33
C PHE A 79 -4.96 1.58 -2.55
N TRP A 80 -5.80 2.28 -3.30
CA TRP A 80 -7.13 1.82 -3.64
C TRP A 80 -7.16 1.28 -5.07
N TYR A 81 -7.80 0.14 -5.26
CA TYR A 81 -8.14 -0.40 -6.56
C TYR A 81 -9.65 -0.52 -6.65
N ARG A 82 -10.25 -0.15 -7.79
CA ARG A 82 -11.70 -0.30 -7.99
C ARG A 82 -12.12 -1.77 -8.05
N TYR A 83 -11.21 -2.65 -8.44
CA TYR A 83 -11.48 -4.07 -8.54
C TYR A 83 -10.17 -4.87 -8.39
N ASN A 84 -10.19 -5.89 -7.54
CA ASN A 84 -9.12 -6.87 -7.52
C ASN A 84 -9.38 -7.95 -8.56
N ARG A 85 -8.37 -8.30 -9.36
CA ARG A 85 -8.40 -9.46 -10.24
C ARG A 85 -7.06 -10.17 -10.23
N PHE A 86 -6.85 -11.02 -9.24
CA PHE A 86 -5.69 -11.87 -9.17
C PHE A 86 -5.86 -13.13 -10.04
N PRO A 87 -5.07 -13.31 -11.12
CA PRO A 87 -5.22 -14.45 -11.99
C PRO A 87 -4.97 -15.76 -11.23
N ARG A 88 -5.90 -16.72 -11.35
CA ARG A 88 -5.80 -18.08 -10.78
C ARG A 88 -5.96 -18.18 -9.25
N ALA A 89 -6.36 -17.13 -8.55
CA ALA A 89 -6.80 -17.26 -7.16
C ALA A 89 -8.16 -18.00 -7.08
N PRO A 90 -8.45 -18.69 -5.95
CA PRO A 90 -9.76 -19.30 -5.73
C PRO A 90 -10.90 -18.27 -5.87
N LEU A 91 -12.07 -18.73 -6.36
CA LEU A 91 -13.26 -17.91 -6.50
C LEU A 91 -13.62 -17.26 -5.15
N GLY A 92 -13.75 -15.93 -5.12
CA GLY A 92 -14.02 -15.15 -3.90
C GLY A 92 -12.80 -14.69 -3.10
N LEU A 93 -11.58 -15.15 -3.44
CA LEU A 93 -10.32 -14.64 -2.88
C LEU A 93 -9.52 -13.78 -3.86
N GLY A 94 -9.78 -13.93 -5.17
CA GLY A 94 -9.04 -13.22 -6.21
C GLY A 94 -9.82 -12.21 -7.03
N GLU A 95 -11.14 -12.18 -6.94
CA GLU A 95 -11.99 -11.27 -7.72
C GLU A 95 -13.05 -10.63 -6.82
N HIS A 96 -12.96 -9.32 -6.59
CA HIS A 96 -13.93 -8.56 -5.79
C HIS A 96 -13.92 -7.05 -6.10
N LEU A 97 -15.05 -6.40 -5.81
CA LEU A 97 -15.23 -4.94 -5.92
C LEU A 97 -14.47 -4.26 -4.79
N GLY A 98 -13.67 -3.26 -5.14
CA GLY A 98 -12.85 -2.52 -4.19
C GLY A 98 -11.72 -3.36 -3.61
N ASP A 99 -10.52 -2.79 -3.56
CA ASP A 99 -9.41 -3.41 -2.86
C ASP A 99 -8.51 -2.35 -2.23
N TRP A 100 -8.19 -2.57 -0.95
CA TRP A 100 -7.28 -1.73 -0.21
C TRP A 100 -6.02 -2.52 0.07
N GLU A 101 -4.93 -2.10 -0.55
CA GLU A 101 -3.60 -2.59 -0.23
C GLU A 101 -2.85 -1.53 0.56
N HIS A 102 -1.89 -1.96 1.40
CA HIS A 102 -1.07 -1.04 2.15
C HIS A 102 0.36 -1.52 2.36
N VAL A 103 1.24 -0.54 2.56
CA VAL A 103 2.58 -0.75 3.09
C VAL A 103 2.68 0.00 4.40
N GLU A 104 3.10 -0.67 5.46
CA GLU A 104 3.39 -0.06 6.75
C GLU A 104 4.90 -0.04 6.99
N VAL A 105 5.41 1.09 7.46
CA VAL A 105 6.82 1.32 7.81
C VAL A 105 6.89 1.65 9.29
N ARG A 106 7.67 0.89 10.05
CA ARG A 106 7.92 1.09 11.48
C ARG A 106 9.38 1.46 11.68
N ILE A 107 9.62 2.66 12.18
CA ILE A 107 10.96 3.23 12.43
C ILE A 107 11.17 3.30 13.93
N TYR A 108 12.14 2.54 14.42
CA TYR A 108 12.57 2.48 15.81
C TYR A 108 13.92 3.19 15.95
N SER A 109 13.87 4.51 16.15
CA SER A 109 15.06 5.38 16.06
C SER A 109 16.13 5.07 17.11
N GLU A 110 15.75 4.58 18.29
CA GLU A 110 16.73 4.22 19.34
C GLU A 110 17.55 2.96 18.99
N GLN A 111 17.00 2.09 18.14
CA GLN A 111 17.63 0.84 17.75
C GLN A 111 18.23 0.91 16.34
N ASP A 112 18.01 2.01 15.62
CA ASP A 112 18.35 2.15 14.19
C ASP A 112 17.74 1.03 13.35
N VAL A 113 16.46 0.73 13.61
CA VAL A 113 15.70 -0.34 12.95
C VAL A 113 14.55 0.24 12.16
N VAL A 114 14.41 -0.21 10.92
CA VAL A 114 13.22 0.04 10.10
C VAL A 114 12.63 -1.29 9.64
N ILE A 115 11.32 -1.45 9.80
CA ILE A 115 10.56 -2.63 9.37
C ILE A 115 9.51 -2.19 8.36
N TRP A 116 9.42 -2.91 7.23
CA TRP A 116 8.37 -2.76 6.24
C TRP A 116 7.45 -3.97 6.29
N LEU A 117 6.15 -3.72 6.29
CA LEU A 117 5.09 -4.69 6.23
C LEU A 117 4.26 -4.42 4.98
N MET A 118 4.17 -5.38 4.07
CA MET A 118 3.30 -5.30 2.89
C MET A 118 2.07 -6.16 3.13
N SER A 119 0.87 -5.60 2.96
CA SER A 119 -0.36 -6.39 3.05
C SER A 119 -0.36 -7.53 2.03
N ASN A 120 -0.95 -8.64 2.44
CA ASN A 120 -1.19 -9.80 1.58
C ASN A 120 -2.46 -10.50 2.06
N HIS A 121 -3.61 -10.04 1.56
CA HIS A 121 -4.92 -10.49 2.02
C HIS A 121 -5.09 -10.42 3.55
N LEU A 122 -5.13 -11.57 4.24
CA LEU A 122 -5.28 -11.68 5.70
C LEU A 122 -3.94 -11.79 6.45
N SER A 123 -2.82 -11.60 5.76
CA SER A 123 -1.47 -11.61 6.33
C SER A 123 -0.64 -10.42 5.85
N ALA A 124 0.63 -10.39 6.21
CA ALA A 124 1.59 -9.44 5.68
C ALA A 124 2.95 -10.12 5.44
N ARG A 125 3.73 -9.55 4.53
CA ARG A 125 5.13 -9.90 4.28
C ARG A 125 6.02 -8.89 4.99
N LEU A 126 7.12 -9.33 5.58
CA LEU A 126 7.99 -8.48 6.40
C LEU A 126 9.39 -8.41 5.81
N THR A 127 9.94 -7.20 5.71
CA THR A 127 11.38 -6.98 5.54
C THR A 127 11.87 -5.93 6.53
N SER A 128 13.17 -5.87 6.78
CA SER A 128 13.75 -4.97 7.77
C SER A 128 15.18 -4.59 7.45
N ILE A 129 15.58 -3.43 7.97
CA ILE A 129 16.96 -2.99 8.05
C ILE A 129 17.27 -2.72 9.53
N PRO A 130 18.29 -3.36 10.11
CA PRO A 130 19.05 -4.47 9.54
C PRO A 130 18.26 -5.79 9.54
N GLU A 131 18.64 -6.74 8.67
CA GLU A 131 17.85 -7.91 8.28
C GLU A 131 17.47 -8.87 9.43
N GLN A 132 18.19 -8.82 10.56
CA GLN A 132 17.92 -9.70 11.70
C GLN A 132 16.67 -9.33 12.51
N TYR A 133 16.05 -8.17 12.24
CA TYR A 133 14.86 -7.74 12.97
C TYR A 133 13.60 -8.28 12.33
N THR A 134 12.80 -9.00 13.11
CA THR A 134 11.46 -9.45 12.71
C THR A 134 10.46 -9.13 13.82
N LEU A 135 9.18 -9.11 13.48
CA LEU A 135 8.10 -9.11 14.44
C LEU A 135 7.73 -10.55 14.80
N ALA A 136 7.18 -10.75 15.99
CA ALA A 136 6.65 -12.06 16.37
C ALA A 136 5.62 -12.51 15.32
N GLU A 137 5.65 -13.80 14.96
CA GLU A 137 4.75 -14.42 13.96
C GLU A 137 5.02 -14.06 12.49
N PHE A 138 6.09 -13.30 12.22
CA PHE A 138 6.52 -12.99 10.85
C PHE A 138 7.83 -13.69 10.48
N GLU A 139 7.86 -14.24 9.27
CA GLU A 139 9.09 -14.67 8.62
C GLU A 139 9.73 -13.47 7.91
N TYR A 140 11.05 -13.32 8.07
CA TYR A 140 11.81 -12.31 7.34
C TYR A 140 11.87 -12.67 5.86
N GLU A 141 11.60 -11.68 5.02
CA GLU A 141 11.78 -11.77 3.58
C GLU A 141 12.81 -10.71 3.12
N PRO A 142 13.78 -11.08 2.28
CA PRO A 142 14.80 -10.14 1.82
C PRO A 142 14.18 -9.06 0.93
N GLY A 143 14.40 -7.80 1.32
CA GLY A 143 14.07 -6.65 0.50
C GLY A 143 15.05 -6.48 -0.67
N ILE A 144 14.61 -5.78 -1.72
CA ILE A 144 15.48 -5.37 -2.83
C ILE A 144 15.98 -3.96 -2.52
N PHE A 145 17.20 -3.87 -2.00
CA PHE A 145 17.84 -2.60 -1.63
C PHE A 145 18.84 -2.07 -2.67
N SER A 146 19.07 -2.82 -3.75
CA SER A 146 19.88 -2.32 -4.87
C SER A 146 19.18 -1.12 -5.51
N ALA A 147 19.94 -0.07 -5.81
CA ALA A 147 19.42 1.10 -6.49
C ALA A 147 18.64 0.67 -7.75
N ASN A 148 17.33 0.88 -7.73
CA ASN A 148 16.48 0.78 -8.91
C ASN A 148 16.91 1.91 -9.85
N HIS A 149 17.89 1.63 -10.72
CA HIS A 149 18.29 2.49 -11.83
C HIS A 149 17.36 2.28 -13.03
#